data_AF-A0A932TNJ2-F1
#
_entry.id   AF-A0A932TNJ2-F1
#
_cell.length_a   1.000
_cell.length_b   1.000
_cell.length_c   1.000
_cell.angle_alpha   90.00
_cell.angle_beta   90.00
_cell.angle_gamma   90.00
#
_symmetry.space_group_name_H-M   'P 1'
#
loop_
_entity.id
_entity.type
_entity.pdbx_description
1 polymer ?
#
loop_
_entity_poly.entity_id
_entity_poly.type
_entity_poly.pdbx_seq_one_letter_code
_entity_poly.pdbx_strand_id
1 'polypeptide(L)'
;MEGTIEPGVYQMSWRGLRLSECWRFSKGWILPIALLMKLSGKRGNHVWLPASQSEPPCPRDDLSAEALAHLDPEIEKLAGLGYSVISYKKVVRSLDPHVRDTGGFMALHHDGQRTLHVLYLHRAQEPPLPPELRTVNPFGVIVPEGGVAVVVVNHNNYFDEPALSRTIQLPGVGIEEIAARLERELGRARKPIRVFVSPEEAIRFADVRGSAAHARQIGRGLYVKVPPEEARRILYDAGLNPL
;
A
#
# COMPACT_ATOMS: atom_id res chain seq x y z
N MET A 1 13.21 -0.80 -18.62
CA MET A 1 13.05 -2.24 -18.37
C MET A 1 11.77 -2.43 -17.58
N GLU A 2 10.71 -2.85 -18.26
CA GLU A 2 9.55 -3.44 -17.59
C GLU A 2 10.00 -4.79 -17.04
N GLY A 3 10.47 -4.79 -15.79
CA GLY A 3 10.80 -6.02 -15.10
C GLY A 3 9.49 -6.67 -14.69
N THR A 4 9.09 -7.73 -15.39
CA THR A 4 8.03 -8.63 -14.92
C THR A 4 8.44 -9.12 -13.54
N ILE A 5 7.67 -8.77 -12.50
CA ILE A 5 7.95 -9.29 -11.16
C ILE A 5 7.71 -10.78 -11.19
N GLU A 6 8.72 -11.53 -10.76
CA GLU A 6 8.60 -12.97 -10.62
C GLU A 6 7.48 -13.30 -9.60
N PRO A 7 6.48 -14.11 -9.98
CA PRO A 7 5.46 -14.54 -9.04
C PRO A 7 6.03 -15.25 -7.82
N GLY A 8 5.36 -15.09 -6.68
CA GLY A 8 5.73 -15.79 -5.45
C GLY A 8 5.51 -14.99 -4.18
N VAL A 9 5.89 -15.63 -3.07
CA VAL A 9 5.79 -15.10 -1.72
C VAL A 9 7.14 -14.50 -1.34
N TYR A 10 7.12 -13.31 -0.74
CA TYR A 10 8.32 -12.57 -0.34
C TYR A 10 8.29 -12.27 1.14
N GLN A 11 9.42 -12.33 1.82
CA GLN A 11 9.54 -11.93 3.22
C GLN A 11 10.38 -10.67 3.33
N MET A 12 9.96 -9.75 4.20
CA MET A 12 10.75 -8.55 4.49
C MET A 12 12.07 -8.95 5.16
N SER A 13 13.18 -8.35 4.75
CA SER A 13 14.46 -8.40 5.45
C SER A 13 14.77 -7.05 6.07
N TRP A 14 15.17 -7.06 7.33
CA TRP A 14 15.70 -5.86 7.98
C TRP A 14 16.99 -5.37 7.29
N ARG A 15 17.71 -6.24 6.57
CA ARG A 15 18.93 -5.86 5.86
C ARG A 15 18.68 -4.82 4.77
N GLY A 16 17.55 -4.89 4.07
CA GLY A 16 17.19 -3.96 2.99
C GLY A 16 16.49 -2.66 3.45
N LEU A 17 16.21 -2.52 4.75
CA LEU A 17 15.69 -1.28 5.31
C LEU A 17 16.73 -0.16 5.26
N ARG A 18 16.32 1.06 4.96
CA ARG A 18 17.14 2.27 5.11
C ARG A 18 17.18 2.69 6.57
N LEU A 19 18.16 3.51 6.93
CA LEU A 19 18.25 4.05 8.30
C LEU A 19 17.01 4.89 8.65
N SER A 20 16.48 5.67 7.70
CA SER A 20 15.22 6.41 7.86
C SER A 20 14.04 5.49 8.18
N GLU A 21 13.94 4.36 7.46
CA GLU A 21 12.90 3.36 7.67
C GLU A 21 13.08 2.66 9.02
N CYS A 22 14.31 2.27 9.40
CA CYS A 22 14.60 1.71 10.72
C CYS A 22 14.17 2.65 11.85
N TRP A 23 14.54 3.93 11.76
CA TRP A 23 14.14 4.95 12.74
C TRP A 23 12.63 5.09 12.86
N ARG A 24 11.93 5.10 11.72
CA ARG A 24 10.47 5.20 11.67
C ARG A 24 9.78 3.98 12.29
N PHE A 25 10.20 2.77 11.94
CA PHE A 25 9.63 1.54 12.49
C PHE A 25 9.93 1.38 13.99
N SER A 26 11.07 1.88 14.46
CA SER A 26 11.45 1.82 15.88
C SER A 26 10.89 2.96 16.72
N LYS A 27 10.09 3.87 16.14
CA LYS A 27 9.63 5.13 16.76
C LYS A 27 10.77 5.89 17.46
N GLY A 28 11.98 5.85 16.87
CA GLY A 28 13.19 6.46 17.41
C GLY A 28 13.82 5.78 18.64
N TRP A 29 13.03 5.40 19.65
CA TRP A 29 13.56 4.95 20.95
C TRP A 29 14.19 3.56 20.94
N ILE A 30 13.93 2.75 19.92
CA ILE A 30 14.42 1.38 19.80
C ILE A 30 15.40 1.23 18.61
N LEU A 31 15.99 2.35 18.15
CA LEU A 31 16.92 2.33 17.00
C LEU A 31 18.08 1.32 17.17
N PRO A 32 18.75 1.18 18.33
CA PRO A 32 19.83 0.22 18.47
C PRO A 32 19.39 -1.22 18.18
N ILE A 33 18.21 -1.62 18.64
CA ILE A 33 17.65 -2.95 18.37
C ILE A 33 17.32 -3.08 16.87
N ALA A 34 16.74 -2.05 16.25
CA ALA A 34 16.48 -2.03 14.81
C ALA A 34 17.78 -2.19 13.99
N LEU A 35 18.87 -1.57 14.41
CA LEU A 35 20.18 -1.72 13.77
C LEU A 35 20.76 -3.13 13.97
N LEU A 36 20.62 -3.72 15.16
CA LEU A 36 21.02 -5.12 15.39
C LEU A 36 20.20 -6.10 14.54
N MET A 37 18.90 -5.88 14.38
CA MET A 37 18.04 -6.67 13.49
C MET A 37 18.46 -6.51 12.02
N LYS A 38 18.85 -5.30 11.61
CA LYS A 38 19.39 -5.02 10.27
C LYS A 38 20.73 -5.73 10.03
N LEU A 39 21.66 -5.66 10.98
CA LEU A 39 22.98 -6.30 10.88
C LEU A 39 22.89 -7.83 10.87
N SER A 40 22.03 -8.40 11.71
CA SER A 40 21.75 -9.85 11.74
C SER A 40 20.93 -10.33 10.53
N GLY A 41 20.45 -9.43 9.67
CA GLY A 41 19.63 -9.78 8.52
C GLY A 41 18.30 -10.40 8.90
N LYS A 42 17.79 -10.09 10.09
CA LYS A 42 16.53 -10.64 10.61
C LYS A 42 15.42 -10.53 9.57
N ARG A 43 14.63 -11.59 9.46
CA ARG A 43 13.43 -11.63 8.62
C ARG A 43 12.24 -11.08 9.39
N GLY A 44 11.33 -10.41 8.70
CA GLY A 44 10.05 -9.99 9.25
C GLY A 44 9.11 -11.18 9.44
N ASN A 45 8.16 -11.05 10.37
CA ASN A 45 7.20 -12.12 10.67
C ASN A 45 6.11 -12.27 9.60
N HIS A 46 5.93 -11.26 8.75
CA HIS A 46 4.94 -11.25 7.69
C HIS A 46 5.59 -11.51 6.33
N VAL A 47 4.83 -12.20 5.50
CA VAL A 47 5.14 -12.45 4.11
C VAL A 47 4.17 -11.68 3.21
N TRP A 48 4.66 -11.36 2.03
CA TRP A 48 4.13 -10.35 1.13
C TRP A 48 3.96 -10.96 -0.25
N LEU A 49 2.83 -10.68 -0.87
CA LEU A 49 2.63 -10.89 -2.30
C LEU A 49 2.92 -9.58 -3.04
N PRO A 50 3.42 -9.65 -4.29
CA PRO A 50 3.46 -8.48 -5.17
C PRO A 50 2.07 -7.89 -5.35
N ALA A 51 1.96 -6.56 -5.44
CA ALA A 51 0.67 -5.86 -5.56
C ALA A 51 -0.19 -6.41 -6.72
N SER A 52 0.43 -6.74 -7.85
CA SER A 52 -0.25 -7.33 -9.02
C SER A 52 -0.87 -8.70 -8.77
N GLN A 53 -0.38 -9.45 -7.77
CA GLN A 53 -0.93 -10.74 -7.35
C GLN A 53 -1.90 -10.60 -6.16
N SER A 54 -1.77 -9.52 -5.39
CA SER A 54 -2.41 -9.42 -4.09
C SER A 54 -3.54 -8.41 -4.02
N GLU A 55 -3.73 -7.63 -5.08
CA GLU A 55 -4.77 -6.61 -5.17
C GLU A 55 -5.55 -6.73 -6.48
N PRO A 56 -6.11 -7.92 -6.78
CA PRO A 56 -6.90 -8.08 -7.99
C PRO A 56 -8.11 -7.14 -7.97
N PRO A 57 -8.42 -6.48 -9.10
CA PRO A 57 -9.69 -5.80 -9.27
C PRO A 57 -10.85 -6.78 -9.04
N CYS A 58 -11.89 -6.33 -8.36
CA CYS A 58 -13.11 -7.09 -8.17
C CYS A 58 -14.35 -6.19 -8.38
N PRO A 59 -15.53 -6.76 -8.66
CA PRO A 59 -16.80 -6.09 -8.46
C PRO A 59 -16.97 -5.58 -7.02
N ARG A 60 -17.79 -4.55 -6.82
CA ARG A 60 -18.13 -4.06 -5.47
C ARG A 60 -18.78 -5.15 -4.61
N ASP A 61 -19.68 -5.91 -5.21
CA ASP A 61 -20.48 -6.95 -4.54
C ASP A 61 -19.64 -8.15 -4.09
N ASP A 62 -18.39 -8.26 -4.55
CA ASP A 62 -17.44 -9.26 -4.08
C ASP A 62 -16.78 -8.87 -2.75
N LEU A 63 -16.89 -7.61 -2.32
CA LEU A 63 -16.45 -7.16 -1.00
C LEU A 63 -17.45 -7.61 0.06
N SER A 64 -16.95 -7.92 1.26
CA SER A 64 -17.81 -8.29 2.38
C SER A 64 -18.72 -7.12 2.78
N ALA A 65 -19.87 -7.44 3.39
CA ALA A 65 -20.75 -6.41 3.97
C ALA A 65 -20.04 -5.59 5.05
N GLU A 66 -19.10 -6.20 5.79
CA GLU A 66 -18.31 -5.52 6.81
C GLU A 66 -17.34 -4.50 6.18
N ALA A 67 -16.62 -4.91 5.13
CA ALA A 67 -15.73 -4.01 4.39
C ALA A 67 -16.52 -2.83 3.79
N LEU A 68 -17.68 -3.09 3.19
CA LEU A 68 -18.53 -2.05 2.62
C LEU A 68 -19.03 -1.07 3.68
N ALA A 69 -19.42 -1.53 4.86
CA ALA A 69 -19.84 -0.65 5.97
C ALA A 69 -18.77 0.36 6.39
N HIS A 70 -17.49 0.05 6.17
CA HIS A 70 -16.37 0.95 6.44
C HIS A 70 -15.91 1.76 5.23
N LEU A 71 -16.09 1.25 4.02
CA LEU A 71 -15.65 1.91 2.78
C LEU A 71 -16.69 2.89 2.23
N ASP A 72 -17.98 2.58 2.34
CA ASP A 72 -19.07 3.42 1.81
C ASP A 72 -19.07 4.85 2.38
N PRO A 73 -18.86 5.08 3.70
CA PRO A 73 -18.73 6.44 4.23
C PRO A 73 -17.57 7.23 3.61
N GLU A 74 -16.46 6.57 3.27
CA GLU A 74 -15.32 7.21 2.62
C GLU A 74 -15.59 7.51 1.15
N ILE A 75 -16.38 6.66 0.47
CA ILE A 75 -16.85 6.90 -0.89
C ILE A 75 -17.74 8.15 -0.93
N GLU A 76 -18.67 8.30 0.00
CA GLU A 76 -19.55 9.47 0.11
C GLU A 76 -18.76 10.77 0.33
N LYS A 77 -17.80 10.75 1.27
CA LYS A 77 -16.90 11.89 1.51
C LYS A 77 -16.12 12.27 0.26
N LEU A 78 -15.57 11.28 -0.44
CA LEU A 78 -14.82 11.49 -1.68
C LEU A 78 -15.67 12.04 -2.82
N ALA A 79 -16.91 11.60 -2.95
CA ALA A 79 -17.85 12.14 -3.92
C ALA A 79 -18.07 13.65 -3.69
N GLY A 80 -18.24 14.06 -2.43
CA GLY A 80 -18.32 15.47 -2.05
C GLY A 80 -17.05 16.28 -2.35
N LEU A 81 -15.90 15.62 -2.48
CA LEU A 81 -14.61 16.20 -2.85
C LEU A 81 -14.32 16.11 -4.37
N GLY A 82 -15.29 15.68 -5.18
CA GLY A 82 -15.15 15.61 -6.64
C GLY A 82 -14.40 14.37 -7.16
N TYR A 83 -14.31 13.30 -6.36
CA TYR A 83 -13.74 12.02 -6.77
C TYR A 83 -14.84 11.02 -7.17
N SER A 84 -14.50 10.10 -8.06
CA SER A 84 -15.32 8.95 -8.44
C SER A 84 -14.52 7.67 -8.26
N VAL A 85 -15.17 6.63 -7.72
CA VAL A 85 -14.56 5.30 -7.60
C VAL A 85 -14.35 4.71 -8.98
N ILE A 86 -13.14 4.23 -9.25
CA ILE A 86 -12.75 3.67 -10.55
C ILE A 86 -12.40 2.18 -10.49
N SER A 87 -12.13 1.62 -9.31
CA SER A 87 -11.84 0.20 -9.13
C SER A 87 -12.02 -0.21 -7.67
N TYR A 88 -12.65 -1.37 -7.43
CA TYR A 88 -12.63 -2.06 -6.14
C TYR A 88 -11.58 -3.18 -6.18
N LYS A 89 -11.01 -3.51 -5.02
CA LYS A 89 -9.94 -4.51 -4.88
C LYS A 89 -10.12 -5.36 -3.62
N LYS A 90 -9.85 -6.66 -3.72
CA LYS A 90 -9.56 -7.51 -2.55
C LYS A 90 -8.08 -7.39 -2.23
N VAL A 91 -7.72 -7.20 -0.96
CA VAL A 91 -6.36 -6.78 -0.58
C VAL A 91 -5.69 -7.84 0.29
N VAL A 92 -5.05 -8.82 -0.34
CA VAL A 92 -4.32 -9.91 0.34
C VAL A 92 -2.80 -9.71 0.32
N ARG A 93 -2.35 -8.45 0.36
CA ARG A 93 -0.94 -8.08 0.20
C ARG A 93 -0.02 -8.64 1.28
N SER A 94 -0.47 -8.65 2.52
CA SER A 94 0.19 -9.31 3.63
C SER A 94 -0.55 -10.61 3.93
N LEU A 95 0.12 -11.75 3.80
CA LEU A 95 -0.45 -13.06 4.18
C LEU A 95 -0.33 -13.24 5.70
N ASP A 96 -0.91 -12.30 6.44
CA ASP A 96 -0.96 -12.34 7.90
C ASP A 96 -2.17 -13.20 8.31
N PRO A 97 -1.96 -14.33 9.02
CA PRO A 97 -3.03 -15.25 9.40
C PRO A 97 -4.05 -14.63 10.37
N HIS A 98 -3.72 -13.49 10.97
CA HIS A 98 -4.66 -12.75 11.82
C HIS A 98 -5.59 -11.85 11.01
N VAL A 99 -5.35 -11.63 9.71
CA VAL A 99 -6.25 -10.87 8.86
C VAL A 99 -7.52 -11.68 8.60
N ARG A 100 -8.67 -11.09 8.92
CA ARG A 100 -9.99 -11.72 8.81
C ARG A 100 -10.73 -11.25 7.57
N ASP A 101 -10.59 -9.98 7.25
CA ASP A 101 -11.23 -9.39 6.08
C ASP A 101 -10.43 -8.19 5.56
N THR A 102 -10.53 -7.98 4.25
CA THR A 102 -9.86 -6.89 3.55
C THR A 102 -10.69 -6.40 2.39
N GLY A 103 -10.54 -5.13 2.08
CA GLY A 103 -11.13 -4.54 0.89
C GLY A 103 -10.48 -3.21 0.60
N GLY A 104 -10.78 -2.66 -0.56
CA GLY A 104 -10.37 -1.33 -0.87
C GLY A 104 -10.90 -0.86 -2.18
N PHE A 105 -10.64 0.40 -2.47
CA PHE A 105 -10.95 0.99 -3.75
C PHE A 105 -9.91 2.03 -4.14
N MET A 106 -9.90 2.33 -5.43
CA MET A 106 -9.20 3.46 -6.02
C MET A 106 -10.24 4.44 -6.55
N ALA A 107 -10.04 5.72 -6.29
CA ALA A 107 -10.85 6.82 -6.78
C ALA A 107 -9.99 7.82 -7.57
N LEU A 108 -10.58 8.42 -8.60
CA LEU A 108 -9.95 9.43 -9.44
C LEU A 108 -10.75 10.73 -9.32
N HIS A 109 -10.05 11.83 -9.12
CA HIS A 109 -10.68 13.15 -9.12
C HIS A 109 -11.11 13.55 -10.54
N HIS A 110 -12.19 14.34 -10.67
CA HIS A 110 -12.73 14.76 -11.97
C HIS A 110 -11.74 15.55 -12.86
N ASP A 111 -10.71 16.16 -12.27
CA ASP A 111 -9.62 16.82 -13.00
C ASP A 111 -8.61 15.83 -13.64
N GLY A 112 -8.73 14.53 -13.32
CA GLY A 112 -7.84 13.47 -13.79
C GLY A 112 -6.42 13.51 -13.19
N GLN A 113 -6.11 14.42 -12.26
CA GLN A 113 -4.74 14.66 -11.79
C GLN A 113 -4.39 13.95 -10.49
N ARG A 114 -5.40 13.52 -9.74
CA ARG A 114 -5.26 13.04 -8.36
C ARG A 114 -5.98 11.73 -8.19
N THR A 115 -5.27 10.75 -7.62
CA THR A 115 -5.89 9.48 -7.22
C THR A 115 -5.86 9.34 -5.70
N LEU A 116 -6.93 8.76 -5.16
CA LEU A 116 -7.02 8.35 -3.77
C LEU A 116 -7.27 6.85 -3.71
N HIS A 117 -6.63 6.20 -2.77
CA HIS A 117 -6.77 4.78 -2.51
C HIS A 117 -7.17 4.62 -1.06
N VAL A 118 -8.15 3.78 -0.81
CA VAL A 118 -8.64 3.51 0.54
C VAL A 118 -8.60 2.02 0.76
N LEU A 119 -7.88 1.60 1.79
CA LEU A 119 -7.75 0.19 2.16
C LEU A 119 -8.41 -0.05 3.51
N TYR A 120 -9.32 -0.99 3.55
CA TYR A 120 -9.91 -1.54 4.76
C TYR A 120 -9.15 -2.81 5.18
N LEU A 121 -8.86 -2.91 6.47
CA LEU A 121 -8.22 -4.07 7.08
C LEU A 121 -8.92 -4.40 8.40
N HIS A 122 -9.39 -5.63 8.52
CA HIS A 122 -9.84 -6.25 9.76
C HIS A 122 -8.90 -7.35 10.16
N ARG A 123 -8.36 -7.26 11.38
CA ARG A 123 -7.43 -8.25 11.92
C ARG A 123 -7.78 -8.61 13.36
N ALA A 124 -7.62 -9.89 13.69
CA ALA A 124 -7.52 -10.35 15.05
C ALA A 124 -6.22 -9.83 15.69
N GLN A 125 -6.23 -9.60 17.00
CA GLN A 125 -5.04 -9.27 17.78
C GLN A 125 -4.99 -10.13 19.03
N GLU A 126 -3.76 -10.41 19.48
CA GLU A 126 -3.53 -11.09 20.75
C GLU A 126 -3.56 -10.08 21.91
N PRO A 127 -3.99 -10.49 23.12
CA PRO A 127 -3.92 -9.68 24.32
C PRO A 127 -2.50 -9.10 24.56
N PRO A 128 -2.37 -7.89 25.12
CA PRO A 128 -3.40 -7.08 25.78
C PRO A 128 -4.13 -6.11 24.84
N LEU A 129 -3.92 -6.20 23.53
CA LEU A 129 -4.57 -5.32 22.58
C LEU A 129 -6.07 -5.68 22.44
N PRO A 130 -6.92 -4.72 21.99
CA PRO A 130 -8.30 -5.05 21.64
C PRO A 130 -8.34 -6.25 20.70
N PRO A 131 -9.27 -7.20 20.91
CA PRO A 131 -9.26 -8.50 20.23
C PRO A 131 -9.32 -8.39 18.71
N GLU A 132 -9.85 -7.28 18.21
CA GLU A 132 -9.90 -6.98 16.80
C GLU A 132 -9.51 -5.52 16.54
N LEU A 133 -8.81 -5.31 15.44
CA LEU A 133 -8.51 -3.98 14.93
C LEU A 133 -9.10 -3.85 13.53
N ARG A 134 -9.94 -2.82 13.36
CA ARG A 134 -10.50 -2.39 12.09
C ARG A 134 -9.84 -1.07 11.74
N THR A 135 -9.22 -0.99 10.57
CA THR A 135 -8.55 0.22 10.10
C THR A 135 -8.92 0.55 8.68
N VAL A 136 -9.08 1.85 8.44
CA VAL A 136 -9.21 2.42 7.11
C VAL A 136 -7.95 3.25 6.87
N ASN A 137 -7.21 2.90 5.82
CA ASN A 137 -5.91 3.47 5.50
C ASN A 137 -5.98 4.18 4.14
N PRO A 138 -6.41 5.45 4.11
CA PRO A 138 -6.34 6.27 2.93
C PRO A 138 -4.90 6.68 2.59
N PHE A 139 -4.62 6.72 1.29
CA PHE A 139 -3.47 7.42 0.75
C PHE A 139 -3.79 8.02 -0.62
N GLY A 140 -3.08 9.10 -0.94
CA GLY A 140 -3.28 9.89 -2.15
C GLY A 140 -2.03 9.98 -3.00
N VAL A 141 -2.20 10.15 -4.31
CA VAL A 141 -1.09 10.25 -5.26
C VAL A 141 -1.35 11.37 -6.26
N ILE A 142 -0.31 12.17 -6.51
CA ILE A 142 -0.16 13.00 -7.72
C ILE A 142 1.15 12.67 -8.41
N VAL A 143 1.18 12.87 -9.72
CA VAL A 143 2.34 12.53 -10.55
C VAL A 143 2.75 13.73 -11.38
N PRO A 144 3.76 14.50 -10.96
CA PRO A 144 4.41 15.46 -11.85
C PRO A 144 4.98 14.77 -13.09
N GLU A 145 4.99 15.43 -14.25
CA GLU A 145 5.56 14.91 -15.51
C GLU A 145 7.03 14.48 -15.41
N GLY A 146 7.75 14.96 -14.38
CA GLY A 146 9.09 14.50 -14.02
C GLY A 146 9.15 13.08 -13.43
N GLY A 147 8.01 12.39 -13.32
CA GLY A 147 7.96 10.96 -13.05
C GLY A 147 8.14 10.54 -11.60
N VAL A 148 8.41 11.44 -10.64
CA VAL A 148 8.46 11.10 -9.20
C VAL A 148 7.13 11.49 -8.54
N ALA A 149 6.34 10.50 -8.13
CA ALA A 149 5.05 10.72 -7.49
C ALA A 149 5.20 11.45 -6.16
N VAL A 150 4.22 12.27 -5.82
CA VAL A 150 4.01 12.69 -4.43
C VAL A 150 2.93 11.78 -3.87
N VAL A 151 3.28 11.02 -2.83
CA VAL A 151 2.37 10.10 -2.15
C VAL A 151 2.09 10.64 -0.76
N VAL A 152 0.83 10.89 -0.44
CA VAL A 152 0.40 11.34 0.89
C VAL A 152 -0.24 10.15 1.59
N VAL A 153 0.28 9.72 2.73
CA VAL A 153 -0.20 8.52 3.46
C VAL A 153 -0.61 8.86 4.88
N ASN A 154 -1.64 8.22 5.41
CA ASN A 154 -2.04 8.39 6.82
C ASN A 154 -1.32 7.46 7.80
N HIS A 155 -0.35 6.66 7.34
CA HIS A 155 0.31 5.65 8.17
C HIS A 155 1.83 5.73 8.08
N ASN A 156 2.49 5.17 9.10
CA ASN A 156 3.95 5.17 9.20
C ASN A 156 4.62 4.01 8.44
N ASN A 157 3.85 3.00 8.03
CA ASN A 157 4.37 1.75 7.46
C ASN A 157 4.54 1.78 5.93
N TYR A 158 4.95 2.92 5.36
CA TYR A 158 5.29 3.02 3.93
C TYR A 158 6.79 2.85 3.75
N PHE A 159 7.27 2.23 2.68
CA PHE A 159 8.71 2.12 2.39
C PHE A 159 9.17 3.25 1.46
N ASP A 160 10.35 3.80 1.72
CA ASP A 160 10.88 4.94 0.97
C ASP A 160 11.41 4.50 -0.40
N GLU A 161 10.87 5.06 -1.49
CA GLU A 161 11.29 4.78 -2.86
C GLU A 161 11.59 6.07 -3.64
N PRO A 162 12.62 6.87 -3.30
CA PRO A 162 12.86 8.22 -3.84
C PRO A 162 13.03 8.29 -5.36
N ALA A 163 13.39 7.18 -6.01
CA ALA A 163 13.43 7.11 -7.47
C ALA A 163 12.04 7.08 -8.12
N LEU A 164 11.02 6.72 -7.35
CA LEU A 164 9.63 6.59 -7.78
C LEU A 164 8.70 7.53 -7.01
N SER A 165 8.92 7.81 -5.74
CA SER A 165 8.00 8.62 -4.94
C SER A 165 8.71 9.40 -3.85
N ARG A 166 8.16 10.58 -3.59
CA ARG A 166 8.34 11.34 -2.35
C ARG A 166 7.10 11.11 -1.50
N THR A 167 7.29 10.55 -0.32
CA THR A 167 6.19 10.28 0.62
C THR A 167 6.05 11.42 1.63
N ILE A 168 4.82 11.88 1.85
CA ILE A 168 4.41 12.82 2.89
C ILE A 168 3.54 12.02 3.85
N GLN A 169 3.93 11.97 5.13
CA GLN A 169 3.20 11.20 6.14
C GLN A 169 2.35 12.14 6.98
N LEU A 170 1.06 11.83 7.11
CA LEU A 170 0.10 12.54 7.96
C LEU A 170 -0.59 11.53 8.89
N PRO A 171 0.09 11.04 9.94
CA PRO A 171 -0.39 9.91 10.71
C PRO A 171 -1.75 10.16 11.35
N GLY A 172 -2.70 9.24 11.14
CA GLY A 172 -4.02 9.27 11.79
C GLY A 172 -5.01 10.28 11.22
N VAL A 173 -4.67 11.00 10.14
CA VAL A 173 -5.62 11.89 9.47
C VAL A 173 -6.60 11.12 8.59
N GLY A 174 -7.79 11.69 8.39
CA GLY A 174 -8.82 11.19 7.47
C GLY A 174 -8.55 11.52 6.00
N ILE A 175 -9.45 11.06 5.13
CA ILE A 175 -9.29 11.20 3.68
C ILE A 175 -9.39 12.65 3.20
N GLU A 176 -10.16 13.48 3.91
CA GLU A 176 -10.37 14.89 3.60
C GLU A 176 -9.06 15.69 3.75
N GLU A 177 -8.29 15.43 4.82
CA GLU A 177 -6.99 16.09 5.04
C GLU A 177 -5.95 15.60 4.03
N ILE A 178 -6.01 14.33 3.61
CA ILE A 178 -5.17 13.83 2.51
C ILE A 178 -5.51 14.56 1.22
N ALA A 179 -6.79 14.66 0.85
CA ALA A 179 -7.24 15.35 -0.35
C ALA A 179 -6.82 16.82 -0.35
N ALA A 180 -7.03 17.53 0.77
CA ALA A 180 -6.58 18.90 0.97
C ALA A 180 -5.05 19.04 0.89
N ARG A 181 -4.29 18.02 1.35
CA ARG A 181 -2.84 18.00 1.16
C ARG A 181 -2.46 17.82 -0.31
N LEU A 182 -3.09 16.92 -1.04
CA LEU A 182 -2.82 16.74 -2.47
C LEU A 182 -3.08 18.03 -3.25
N GLU A 183 -4.18 18.72 -2.95
CA GLU A 183 -4.51 20.01 -3.56
C GLU A 183 -3.44 21.07 -3.29
N ARG A 184 -2.94 21.17 -2.04
CA ARG A 184 -1.82 22.05 -1.71
C ARG A 184 -0.54 21.69 -2.48
N GLU A 185 -0.26 20.39 -2.66
CA GLU A 185 0.91 19.96 -3.43
C GLU A 185 0.74 20.21 -4.94
N LEU A 186 -0.50 20.11 -5.46
CA LEU A 186 -0.86 20.48 -6.82
C LEU A 186 -0.55 21.97 -7.07
N GLY A 187 -1.04 22.86 -6.20
CA GLY A 187 -0.79 24.30 -6.30
C GLY A 187 0.66 24.72 -6.12
N ARG A 188 1.50 23.85 -5.54
CA ARG A 188 2.95 24.06 -5.37
C ARG A 188 3.79 23.39 -6.46
N ALA A 189 3.17 22.64 -7.36
CA ALA A 189 3.88 21.88 -8.37
C ALA A 189 4.58 22.83 -9.35
N ARG A 190 5.91 22.71 -9.45
CA ARG A 190 6.71 23.46 -10.44
C ARG A 190 6.68 22.83 -11.83
N LYS A 191 6.31 21.55 -11.90
CA LYS A 191 6.18 20.78 -13.14
C LYS A 191 4.69 20.54 -13.38
N PRO A 192 4.24 20.43 -14.64
CA PRO A 192 2.90 20.01 -14.94
C PRO A 192 2.58 18.68 -14.25
N ILE A 193 1.33 18.54 -13.80
CA ILE A 193 0.82 17.31 -13.20
C ILE A 193 0.19 16.49 -14.31
N ARG A 194 0.51 15.20 -14.33
CA ARG A 194 -0.08 14.24 -15.23
C ARG A 194 -1.60 14.23 -15.06
N VAL A 195 -2.31 14.26 -16.18
CA VAL A 195 -3.75 14.06 -16.24
C VAL A 195 -3.99 12.66 -16.79
N PHE A 196 -4.69 11.82 -16.03
CA PHE A 196 -5.19 10.54 -16.50
C PHE A 196 -6.47 10.78 -17.30
N VAL A 197 -6.47 10.39 -18.57
CA VAL A 197 -7.61 10.63 -19.46
C VAL A 197 -8.73 9.60 -19.29
N SER A 198 -8.44 8.49 -18.60
CA SER A 198 -9.43 7.47 -18.28
C SER A 198 -9.12 6.73 -16.96
N PRO A 199 -10.16 6.12 -16.34
CA PRO A 199 -10.00 5.19 -15.22
C PRO A 199 -8.94 4.09 -15.47
N GLU A 200 -8.95 3.49 -16.65
CA GLU A 200 -8.07 2.38 -17.03
C GLU A 200 -6.60 2.83 -17.15
N GLU A 201 -6.36 4.08 -17.57
CA GLU A 201 -5.00 4.65 -17.56
C GLU A 201 -4.48 4.78 -16.12
N ALA A 202 -5.30 5.31 -15.22
CA ALA A 202 -4.94 5.48 -13.82
C ALA A 202 -4.65 4.13 -13.13
N ILE A 203 -5.48 3.12 -13.37
CA ILE A 203 -5.30 1.76 -12.83
C ILE A 203 -4.00 1.14 -13.35
N ARG A 204 -3.78 1.11 -14.68
CA ARG A 204 -2.53 0.58 -15.26
C ARG A 204 -1.32 1.30 -14.70
N PHE A 205 -1.40 2.62 -14.57
CA PHE A 205 -0.30 3.41 -14.05
C PHE A 205 0.04 3.01 -12.61
N ALA A 206 -0.97 2.84 -11.75
CA ALA A 206 -0.78 2.38 -10.38
C ALA A 206 -0.14 0.97 -10.34
N ASP A 207 -0.59 0.05 -11.20
CA ASP A 207 -0.09 -1.33 -11.24
C ASP A 207 1.37 -1.41 -11.74
N VAL A 208 1.70 -0.68 -12.81
CA VAL A 208 3.08 -0.57 -13.33
C VAL A 208 4.00 0.02 -12.27
N ARG A 209 3.55 1.08 -11.58
CA ARG A 209 4.36 1.74 -10.55
C ARG A 209 4.52 0.88 -9.30
N GLY A 210 3.45 0.22 -8.85
CA GLY A 210 3.48 -0.74 -7.76
C GLY A 210 4.45 -1.89 -8.08
N SER A 211 4.43 -2.35 -9.32
CA SER A 211 5.36 -3.37 -9.79
C SER A 211 6.81 -2.90 -9.80
N ALA A 212 7.06 -1.69 -10.33
CA ALA A 212 8.39 -1.10 -10.30
C ALA A 212 8.90 -0.89 -8.86
N ALA A 213 8.04 -0.45 -7.94
CA ALA A 213 8.40 -0.28 -6.53
C ALA A 213 8.79 -1.62 -5.89
N HIS A 214 7.99 -2.66 -6.08
CA HIS A 214 8.27 -3.98 -5.53
C HIS A 214 9.56 -4.58 -6.10
N ALA A 215 9.80 -4.47 -7.42
CA ALA A 215 11.05 -4.92 -8.03
C ALA A 215 12.29 -4.20 -7.46
N ARG A 216 12.19 -2.89 -7.21
CA ARG A 216 13.26 -2.12 -6.56
C ARG A 216 13.47 -2.55 -5.11
N GLN A 217 12.40 -2.88 -4.39
CA GLN A 217 12.44 -3.39 -3.02
C GLN A 217 13.14 -4.75 -2.95
N ILE A 218 12.91 -5.63 -3.94
CA ILE A 218 13.69 -6.86 -4.12
C ILE A 218 15.16 -6.53 -4.41
N GLY A 219 15.42 -5.66 -5.38
CA GLY A 219 16.77 -5.28 -5.79
C GLY A 219 17.65 -4.70 -4.66
N ARG A 220 17.04 -4.00 -3.69
CA ARG A 220 17.73 -3.52 -2.48
C ARG A 220 17.83 -4.53 -1.34
N GLY A 221 17.28 -5.73 -1.52
CA GLY A 221 17.22 -6.78 -0.50
C GLY A 221 16.21 -6.51 0.61
N LEU A 222 15.22 -5.62 0.42
CA LEU A 222 14.14 -5.41 1.37
C LEU A 222 13.15 -6.58 1.32
N TYR A 223 12.78 -7.01 0.12
CA TYR A 223 12.00 -8.24 -0.07
C TYR A 223 12.89 -9.35 -0.58
N VAL A 224 12.81 -10.51 0.05
CA VAL A 224 13.51 -11.71 -0.40
C VAL A 224 12.51 -12.81 -0.63
N LYS A 225 12.64 -13.46 -1.77
CA LYS A 225 11.75 -14.53 -2.18
C LYS A 225 11.85 -15.71 -1.20
N VAL A 226 10.69 -16.19 -0.77
CA VAL A 226 10.56 -17.38 0.06
C VAL A 226 10.74 -18.62 -0.83
N PRO A 227 11.42 -19.68 -0.36
CA PRO A 227 11.58 -20.92 -1.13
C PRO A 227 10.21 -21.50 -1.58
N PRO A 228 10.12 -22.13 -2.76
CA PRO A 228 8.84 -22.58 -3.32
C PRO A 228 8.03 -23.51 -2.41
N GLU A 229 8.68 -24.44 -1.72
CA GLU A 229 8.02 -25.38 -0.80
C GLU A 229 7.36 -24.66 0.38
N GLU A 230 8.07 -23.70 0.96
CA GLU A 230 7.55 -22.87 2.05
C GLU A 230 6.47 -21.90 1.56
N ALA A 231 6.63 -21.32 0.37
CA ALA A 231 5.64 -20.46 -0.25
C ALA A 231 4.31 -21.20 -0.50
N ARG A 232 4.37 -22.46 -0.97
CA ARG A 232 3.17 -23.29 -1.16
C ARG A 232 2.44 -23.55 0.16
N ARG A 233 3.18 -23.90 1.22
CA ARG A 233 2.60 -24.08 2.57
C ARG A 233 1.90 -22.81 3.04
N ILE A 234 2.58 -21.66 2.93
CA ILE A 234 2.02 -20.35 3.33
C ILE A 234 0.74 -20.03 2.56
N LEU A 235 0.73 -20.23 1.23
CA LEU A 235 -0.45 -19.96 0.42
C LEU A 235 -1.61 -20.87 0.80
N TYR A 236 -1.34 -22.16 1.00
CA TYR A 236 -2.33 -23.12 1.46
C TYR A 236 -2.93 -22.73 2.82
N ASP A 237 -2.08 -22.39 3.80
CA ASP A 237 -2.51 -21.96 5.14
C ASP A 237 -3.34 -20.66 5.09
N ALA A 238 -3.06 -19.79 4.12
CA ALA A 238 -3.81 -18.57 3.85
C ALA A 238 -5.12 -18.82 3.07
N GLY A 239 -5.45 -20.06 2.71
CA GLY A 239 -6.62 -20.39 1.90
C GLY A 239 -6.54 -19.89 0.45
N LEU A 240 -5.33 -19.60 -0.03
CA LEU A 240 -5.07 -19.17 -1.40
C LEU A 240 -4.60 -20.37 -2.22
N ASN A 241 -5.04 -20.46 -3.49
CA ASN A 241 -4.55 -21.49 -4.38
C ASN A 241 -3.04 -21.32 -4.59
N PRO A 242 -2.21 -22.36 -4.35
CA PRO A 242 -0.80 -22.29 -4.64
C PRO A 242 -0.61 -22.10 -6.16
N LEU A 243 0.10 -21.03 -6.53
CA LEU A 243 0.49 -20.73 -7.91
C LEU A 243 1.42 -21.81 -8.49
#